data_AF-A0A350U9Y0-F1
#
_entry.id   AF-A0A350U9Y0-F1
#
_cell.length_a   1.000
_cell.length_b   1.000
_cell.length_c   1.000
_cell.angle_alpha   90.00
_cell.angle_beta   90.00
_cell.angle_gamma   90.00
#
_symmetry.space_group_name_H-M   'P 1'
#
loop_
_entity.id
_entity.type
_entity.pdbx_description
1 polymer ?
#
loop_
_entity_poly.entity_id
_entity_poly.type
_entity_poly.pdbx_seq_one_letter_code
_entity_poly.pdbx_strand_id
1 'polypeptide(L)'
;MEDLKAWIPEDMLEKFDFYNYNHAAEILSQSFASEFYGFLDALQAIQISVSDILTPGGNQSPTPPKFSVLLDPDGWKEIRISGDLLVKI
;
A
#
# COMPACT_ATOMS: atom_id res chain seq x y z
N MET A 1 22.16 -2.22 -2.28
CA MET A 1 20.76 -1.75 -2.16
C MET A 1 20.34 -1.41 -3.57
N GLU A 2 19.31 -2.06 -4.10
CA GLU A 2 18.71 -1.65 -5.37
C GLU A 2 18.34 -0.17 -5.30
N ASP A 3 18.54 0.55 -6.40
CA ASP A 3 18.24 1.98 -6.45
C ASP A 3 16.73 2.16 -6.63
N LEU A 4 15.99 2.22 -5.51
CA LEU A 4 14.54 2.42 -5.49
C LEU A 4 14.11 3.70 -6.19
N LYS A 5 15.01 4.70 -6.32
CA LYS A 5 14.74 5.95 -7.03
C LYS A 5 14.43 5.74 -8.51
N ALA A 6 14.77 4.58 -9.08
CA ALA A 6 14.41 4.22 -10.45
C ALA A 6 12.90 4.02 -10.64
N TRP A 7 12.16 3.66 -9.57
CA TRP A 7 10.75 3.28 -9.67
C TRP A 7 9.84 4.08 -8.73
N ILE A 8 10.38 4.59 -7.63
CA ILE A 8 9.62 5.29 -6.58
C ILE A 8 9.91 6.80 -6.62
N PRO A 9 8.87 7.67 -6.64
CA PRO A 9 9.03 9.11 -6.52
C PRO A 9 9.76 9.54 -5.24
N GLU A 10 10.56 10.61 -5.31
CA GLU A 10 11.41 11.04 -4.20
C GLU A 10 10.60 11.51 -2.97
N ASP A 11 9.49 12.19 -3.19
CA ASP A 11 8.59 12.64 -2.12
C ASP A 11 7.87 11.48 -1.39
N MET A 12 7.74 10.33 -2.05
CA MET A 12 7.27 9.09 -1.41
C MET A 12 8.36 8.49 -0.52
N LEU A 13 9.62 8.50 -0.96
CA LEU A 13 10.77 8.03 -0.19
C LEU A 13 11.03 8.88 1.07
N GLU A 14 10.59 10.15 1.08
CA GLU A 14 10.64 11.00 2.27
C GLU A 14 9.56 10.67 3.31
N LYS A 15 8.42 10.14 2.86
CA LYS A 15 7.24 9.89 3.72
C LYS A 15 7.12 8.43 4.18
N PHE A 16 7.62 7.48 3.39
CA PHE A 16 7.44 6.06 3.60
C PHE A 16 8.74 5.29 3.39
N ASP A 17 8.88 4.19 4.14
CA ASP A 17 9.95 3.22 3.91
C ASP A 17 9.52 2.21 2.84
N PHE A 18 10.38 2.03 1.83
CA PHE A 18 10.16 1.07 0.75
C PHE A 18 11.13 -0.11 0.85
N TYR A 19 10.60 -1.32 0.70
CA TYR A 19 11.37 -2.55 0.69
C TYR A 19 11.03 -3.34 -0.58
N ASN A 20 12.02 -3.54 -1.45
CA ASN A 20 11.83 -4.29 -2.68
C ASN A 20 12.24 -5.75 -2.47
N TYR A 21 11.28 -6.67 -2.56
CA TYR A 21 11.50 -8.10 -2.49
C TYR A 21 11.24 -8.73 -3.85
N ASN A 22 12.14 -9.64 -4.28
CA ASN A 22 12.00 -10.38 -5.54
C ASN A 22 11.73 -9.48 -6.75
N HIS A 23 12.36 -8.29 -6.80
CA HIS A 23 12.20 -7.31 -7.87
C HIS A 23 10.75 -6.82 -8.07
N ALA A 24 9.90 -6.85 -7.03
CA ALA A 24 8.51 -6.44 -7.11
C ALA A 24 8.31 -5.00 -7.66
N ALA A 25 9.11 -4.03 -7.22
CA ALA A 25 9.02 -2.65 -7.70
C ALA A 25 9.31 -2.54 -9.21
N GLU A 26 10.27 -3.33 -9.71
CA GLU A 26 10.58 -3.41 -11.14
C GLU A 26 9.42 -4.03 -11.92
N ILE A 27 8.90 -5.17 -11.46
CA ILE A 27 7.80 -5.89 -12.11
C ILE A 27 6.55 -5.01 -12.15
N LEU A 28 6.18 -4.38 -11.05
CA LEU A 28 4.99 -3.54 -10.95
C LEU A 28 5.13 -2.28 -11.81
N SER A 29 6.26 -1.57 -11.74
CA SER A 29 6.47 -0.35 -12.53
C SER A 29 6.53 -0.60 -14.04
N GLN A 30 6.96 -1.78 -14.49
CA GLN A 30 7.05 -2.10 -15.92
C GLN A 30 5.81 -2.81 -16.48
N SER A 31 5.24 -3.75 -15.72
CA SER A 31 4.15 -4.61 -16.21
C SER A 31 2.76 -4.10 -15.81
N PHE A 32 2.67 -3.32 -14.74
CA PHE A 32 1.42 -2.82 -14.15
C PHE A 32 1.56 -1.34 -13.75
N ALA A 33 2.17 -0.56 -14.65
CA ALA A 33 2.58 0.82 -14.36
C ALA A 33 1.41 1.69 -13.90
N SER A 34 0.25 1.57 -14.56
CA SER A 34 -0.93 2.39 -14.24
C SER A 34 -1.44 2.13 -12.82
N GLU A 35 -1.56 0.86 -12.45
CA GLU A 35 -2.00 0.43 -11.13
C GLU A 35 -0.96 0.79 -10.06
N PHE A 36 0.32 0.61 -10.38
CA PHE A 36 1.42 0.92 -9.48
C PHE A 36 1.50 2.40 -9.15
N TYR A 37 1.53 3.27 -10.17
CA TYR A 37 1.60 4.71 -9.96
C TYR A 37 0.29 5.27 -9.40
N GLY A 38 -0.88 4.77 -9.82
CA GLY A 38 -2.16 5.15 -9.20
C GLY A 38 -2.22 4.82 -7.71
N PHE A 39 -1.70 3.66 -7.31
CA PHE A 39 -1.56 3.31 -5.89
C PHE A 39 -0.63 4.26 -5.14
N LEU A 40 0.53 4.62 -5.71
CA LEU A 40 1.45 5.57 -5.09
C LEU A 40 0.80 6.96 -4.93
N ASP A 41 0.04 7.43 -5.93
CA ASP A 41 -0.69 8.69 -5.88
C ASP A 41 -1.75 8.68 -4.76
N ALA A 42 -2.53 7.59 -4.64
CA ALA A 42 -3.49 7.43 -3.56
C ALA A 42 -2.83 7.41 -2.17
N LEU A 43 -1.68 6.74 -2.04
CA LEU A 43 -0.90 6.72 -0.80
C LEU A 43 -0.34 8.11 -0.46
N GLN A 44 0.12 8.86 -1.46
CA GLN A 44 0.68 10.20 -1.28
C GLN A 44 -0.33 11.16 -0.64
N ALA A 45 -1.61 11.00 -0.97
CA ALA A 45 -2.72 11.79 -0.43
C ALA A 45 -3.08 11.46 1.02
N ILE A 46 -2.53 10.39 1.61
CA ILE A 46 -2.81 9.99 2.99
C ILE A 46 -2.27 11.04 3.96
N GLN A 47 -3.10 11.42 4.93
CA GLN A 47 -2.73 12.32 6.02
C GLN A 47 -3.08 11.67 7.37
N ILE A 48 -2.04 11.43 8.18
CA ILE A 48 -2.16 10.96 9.56
C ILE A 48 -1.82 12.13 10.48
N SER A 49 -2.81 12.55 11.27
CA SER A 49 -2.67 13.62 12.26
C SER A 49 -2.26 13.06 13.62
N VAL A 50 -1.71 13.91 14.47
CA VAL A 50 -1.40 13.54 15.86
C VAL A 50 -2.66 13.09 16.61
N SER A 51 -3.83 13.68 16.33
CA SER A 51 -5.10 13.22 16.90
C SER A 51 -5.46 11.80 16.49
N ASP A 52 -5.16 11.37 15.26
CA ASP A 52 -5.40 9.98 14.84
C ASP A 52 -4.55 8.99 15.63
N ILE A 53 -3.35 9.41 16.06
CA ILE A 53 -2.42 8.62 16.86
C ILE A 53 -2.84 8.59 18.33
N LEU A 54 -3.26 9.73 18.88
CA LEU A 54 -3.63 9.85 20.29
C LEU A 54 -5.02 9.29 20.60
N THR A 55 -5.91 9.20 19.60
CA THR A 55 -7.26 8.68 19.79
C THR A 55 -7.19 7.18 20.12
N PRO A 56 -7.70 6.75 21.28
CA PRO A 56 -7.71 5.33 21.63
C PRO A 56 -8.49 4.52 20.61
N GLY A 57 -7.90 3.42 20.14
CA GLY A 57 -8.60 2.45 19.31
C GLY A 57 -9.59 1.64 20.15
N GLY A 58 -10.85 1.57 19.71
CA GLY A 58 -11.80 0.56 20.16
C GLY A 58 -11.56 -0.75 19.41
N ASN A 59 -12.49 -1.15 18.54
CA ASN A 59 -12.30 -2.27 17.62
C ASN A 59 -11.28 -1.96 16.50
N GLN A 60 -11.14 -0.69 16.10
CA GLN A 60 -10.15 -0.21 15.13
C GLN A 60 -9.81 1.26 15.43
N SER A 61 -8.60 1.71 15.09
CA SER A 61 -8.23 3.13 15.16
C SER A 61 -8.91 3.94 14.03
N PRO A 62 -8.87 5.28 14.07
CA PRO A 62 -9.42 6.13 13.00
C PRO A 62 -8.65 6.03 11.67
N THR A 63 -7.46 5.44 11.68
CA THR A 63 -6.53 5.44 10.55
C THR A 63 -6.99 4.55 9.38
N PRO A 64 -7.42 3.29 9.55
CA PRO A 64 -7.73 2.42 8.41
C PRO A 64 -8.88 2.90 7.51
N PRO A 65 -9.99 3.48 8.02
CA PRO A 65 -11.02 4.07 7.16
C PRO A 65 -10.48 5.14 6.19
N LYS A 66 -9.41 5.86 6.55
CA LYS A 66 -8.79 6.86 5.66
C LYS A 66 -8.14 6.22 4.43
N PHE A 67 -7.55 5.04 4.58
CA PHE A 67 -7.00 4.29 3.46
C PHE A 67 -8.10 3.82 2.52
N SER A 68 -9.20 3.29 3.06
CA SER A 68 -10.34 2.84 2.25
C SER A 68 -10.92 3.97 1.40
N VAL A 69 -11.12 5.15 1.99
CA VAL A 69 -11.65 6.32 1.26
C VAL A 69 -10.76 6.74 0.09
N LEU A 70 -9.44 6.61 0.21
CA LEU A 70 -8.50 7.01 -0.82
C LEU A 70 -8.32 5.95 -1.91
N LEU A 71 -8.41 4.67 -1.56
CA LEU A 71 -8.20 3.56 -2.49
C LEU A 71 -9.50 3.14 -3.22
N ASP A 72 -10.66 3.38 -2.61
CA ASP A 72 -11.97 3.02 -3.18
C ASP A 72 -12.29 3.63 -4.55
N PRO A 73 -11.96 4.92 -4.83
CA PRO A 73 -12.20 5.55 -6.14
C PRO A 73 -11.43 4.88 -7.28
N ASP A 74 -10.24 4.34 -6.99
CA ASP A 74 -9.40 3.63 -7.96
C ASP A 74 -9.78 2.15 -8.09
N GLY A 75 -10.90 1.74 -7.46
CA GLY A 75 -11.44 0.40 -7.58
C GLY A 75 -10.75 -0.66 -6.74
N TRP A 76 -9.85 -0.28 -5.83
CA TRP A 76 -9.28 -1.22 -4.86
C TRP A 76 -10.37 -1.71 -3.91
N LYS A 77 -10.48 -3.02 -3.75
CA LYS A 77 -11.48 -3.67 -2.88
C LYS A 77 -10.83 -4.76 -2.06
N GLU A 78 -11.43 -5.01 -0.91
CA GLU A 78 -11.14 -6.21 -0.14
C GLU A 78 -11.56 -7.45 -0.94
N ILE A 79 -10.63 -8.40 -1.08
CA ILE A 79 -10.88 -9.68 -1.75
C ILE A 79 -10.55 -10.82 -0.80
N ARG A 80 -11.32 -11.91 -0.89
CA ARG A 80 -11.09 -13.13 -0.13
C ARG A 80 -10.57 -14.22 -1.06
N ILE A 81 -9.39 -14.74 -0.76
CA ILE A 81 -8.82 -15.92 -1.42
C ILE A 81 -9.01 -17.12 -0.48
N SER A 82 -9.55 -18.20 -1.02
CA SER A 82 -9.74 -19.47 -0.29
C SER A 82 -8.93 -20.57 -0.97
N GLY A 83 -8.30 -21.43 -0.20
CA GLY A 83 -7.58 -22.59 -0.71
C GLY A 83 -7.53 -23.70 0.32
N ASP A 84 -7.64 -24.95 -0.12
CA ASP A 84 -7.58 -26.13 0.74
C ASP A 84 -6.14 -26.64 0.86
N LEU A 85 -5.71 -26.96 2.08
CA LEU A 85 -4.45 -27.64 2.31
C LEU A 85 -4.66 -29.16 2.30
N LEU A 86 -4.25 -29.81 1.22
CA LEU A 86 -4.23 -31.28 1.16
C LEU A 86 -2.89 -31.81 1.68
N VAL A 87 -2.90 -32.49 2.83
CA VAL A 87 -1.73 -33.19 3.38
C VAL A 87 -1.81 -34.68 2.99
N LYS A 88 -0.76 -35.21 2.37
CA LYS A 88 -0.59 -36.65 2.15
C LYS A 88 0.33 -37.22 3.23
N ILE A 89 -0.11 -38.28 3.90
CA ILE A 89 0.67 -39.06 4.89
C ILE A 89 1.51 -40.09 4.13
#